data_AF-A0A932WL31-F1
#
_entry.id   AF-A0A932WL31-F1
#
_cell.length_a   1.000
_cell.length_b   1.000
_cell.length_c   1.000
_cell.angle_alpha   90.00
_cell.angle_beta   90.00
_cell.angle_gamma   90.00
#
_symmetry.space_group_name_H-M   'P 1'
#
loop_
_entity.id
_entity.type
_entity.pdbx_description
1 polymer ?
#
loop_
_entity_poly.entity_id
_entity_poly.type
_entity_poly.pdbx_seq_one_letter_code
_entity_poly.pdbx_strand_id
1 'polypeptide(L)'
;MIPNLLWRCPLCHAADALVHRRPWFRPEDLRCTRCGTTWDVRRVIGDDFRLRVVAGELADRGTEMPLAEWYDLMKAGFKLPAMAHDASLALAPGEELHLESRAADLRTEQDSPLFGEWSSPEAPAQAARDLRLPFMKPWDTGRLALTSERLIWRGRRGTLTFRLQRLNSVHTEVTWYLGLMYGMRQYKVHFHHESVLKWLTYLGTAARRIEEIHHHRIALSNY
;
A
#
# COMPACT_ATOMS: atom_id res chain seq x y z
N MET A 1 15.45 7.76 -0.54
CA MET A 1 15.21 6.56 0.30
C MET A 1 14.83 5.44 -0.68
N ILE A 2 15.19 4.16 -0.50
CA ILE A 2 14.55 3.07 -1.27
C ILE A 2 13.39 2.55 -0.43
N PRO A 3 12.25 2.19 -1.04
CA PRO A 3 11.11 1.75 -0.27
C PRO A 3 11.47 0.44 0.43
N ASN A 4 10.94 0.26 1.63
CA ASN A 4 11.21 -0.94 2.41
C ASN A 4 10.85 -2.17 1.58
N LEU A 5 11.87 -3.02 1.35
CA LEU A 5 11.74 -4.27 0.57
C LEU A 5 10.75 -5.23 1.21
N LEU A 6 10.43 -5.08 2.50
CA LEU A 6 9.40 -5.80 3.24
C LEU A 6 8.80 -4.82 4.25
N TRP A 7 7.49 -4.89 4.51
CA TRP A 7 6.80 -3.98 5.45
C TRP A 7 6.49 -4.62 6.81
N ARG A 8 6.56 -5.94 6.91
CA ARG A 8 6.37 -6.73 8.13
C ARG A 8 7.51 -7.73 8.25
N CYS A 9 7.97 -8.00 9.46
CA CYS A 9 9.00 -9.01 9.68
C CYS A 9 8.45 -10.41 9.32
N PRO A 10 9.12 -11.18 8.45
CA PRO A 10 8.64 -12.51 8.09
C PRO A 10 8.78 -13.53 9.23
N LEU A 11 9.64 -13.29 10.22
CA LEU A 11 9.87 -14.21 11.34
C LEU A 11 8.99 -13.91 12.54
N CYS A 12 9.04 -12.67 13.08
CA CYS A 12 8.26 -12.30 14.26
C CYS A 12 6.93 -11.60 13.93
N HIS A 13 6.61 -11.43 12.64
CA HIS A 13 5.34 -10.88 12.18
C HIS A 13 5.03 -9.44 12.62
N ALA A 14 6.01 -8.71 13.16
CA ALA A 14 5.86 -7.32 13.54
C ALA A 14 5.75 -6.42 12.31
N ALA A 15 4.63 -5.68 12.21
CA ALA A 15 4.43 -4.66 11.19
C ALA A 15 5.32 -3.43 11.46
N ASP A 16 5.77 -2.78 10.38
CA ASP A 16 6.58 -1.54 10.38
C ASP A 16 7.84 -1.61 11.26
N ALA A 17 8.30 -2.81 11.60
CA ALA A 17 9.46 -3.02 12.46
C ALA A 17 10.77 -3.13 11.68
N LEU A 18 10.72 -3.16 10.34
CA LEU A 18 11.88 -3.35 9.49
C LEU A 18 12.51 -2.01 9.10
N VAL A 19 13.83 -1.92 9.30
CA VAL A 19 14.64 -0.76 8.95
C VAL A 19 15.70 -1.20 7.95
N HIS A 20 15.69 -0.59 6.77
CA HIS A 20 16.69 -0.82 5.73
C HIS A 20 17.84 0.17 5.91
N ARG A 21 19.07 -0.32 6.12
CA ARG A 21 20.28 0.50 6.22
C ARG A 21 21.14 0.35 4.98
N ARG A 22 21.68 1.47 4.53
CA ARG A 22 22.50 1.58 3.31
C ARG A 22 23.82 2.26 3.61
N PRO A 23 24.75 1.55 4.25
CA PRO A 23 26.08 2.07 4.45
C PRO A 23 26.80 2.27 3.11
N TRP A 24 27.59 3.34 3.01
CA TRP A 24 28.27 3.71 1.74
C TRP A 24 29.35 2.71 1.31
N PHE A 25 29.88 1.92 2.26
CA PHE A 25 31.00 1.00 2.04
C PHE A 25 30.73 -0.42 2.54
N ARG A 26 29.48 -0.79 2.83
CA ARG A 26 29.13 -2.15 3.27
C ARG A 26 27.88 -2.64 2.53
N PRO A 27 27.63 -3.96 2.50
CA PRO A 27 26.37 -4.49 1.99
C PRO A 27 25.16 -3.83 2.65
N GLU A 28 24.07 -3.70 1.90
CA GLU A 28 22.80 -3.24 2.45
C GLU A 28 22.30 -4.25 3.48
N ASP A 29 21.80 -3.77 4.62
CA ASP A 29 21.19 -4.63 5.64
C ASP A 29 19.73 -4.25 5.88
N LEU A 30 18.94 -5.26 6.21
CA LEU A 30 17.58 -5.09 6.70
C LEU A 30 17.57 -5.58 8.13
N ARG A 31 17.02 -4.80 9.07
CA ARG A 31 16.96 -5.20 10.48
C ARG A 31 15.56 -5.06 11.03
N CYS A 32 15.10 -6.09 11.74
CA CYS A 32 13.90 -5.99 12.56
C CYS A 32 14.23 -5.37 13.92
N THR A 33 13.54 -4.27 14.24
CA THR A 33 13.67 -3.57 15.52
C THR A 33 13.00 -4.30 16.68
N ARG A 34 12.10 -5.27 16.41
CA ARG A 34 11.38 -6.04 17.43
C ARG A 34 12.11 -7.32 17.84
N CYS A 35 12.39 -8.22 16.90
CA CYS A 35 13.08 -9.49 17.20
C CYS A 35 14.60 -9.41 17.02
N GLY A 36 15.13 -8.30 16.51
CA GLY A 36 16.56 -8.11 16.31
C GLY A 36 17.16 -8.84 15.09
N THR A 37 16.38 -9.68 14.39
CA THR A 37 16.87 -10.38 13.19
C THR A 37 17.41 -9.39 12.17
N THR A 38 18.56 -9.71 11.60
CA THR A 38 19.23 -8.92 10.55
C THR A 38 19.43 -9.79 9.32
N TRP A 39 19.10 -9.24 8.16
CA TRP A 39 19.33 -9.82 6.86
C TRP A 39 20.39 -9.03 6.11
N ASP A 40 21.29 -9.74 5.46
CA ASP A 40 22.17 -9.23 4.42
C ASP A 40 21.39 -9.22 3.09
N VAL A 41 21.34 -8.07 2.41
CA VAL A 41 20.54 -7.85 1.20
C VAL A 41 21.48 -7.86 -0.01
N ARG A 42 21.29 -8.84 -0.90
CA ARG A 42 22.11 -9.00 -2.10
C ARG A 42 21.25 -8.86 -3.36
N ARG A 43 21.65 -7.95 -4.25
CA ARG A 43 21.12 -7.90 -5.63
C ARG A 43 21.79 -8.98 -6.48
N VAL A 44 21.01 -9.82 -7.14
CA VAL A 44 21.50 -10.78 -8.14
C VAL A 44 21.18 -10.22 -9.53
N ILE A 45 22.20 -10.07 -10.38
CA ILE A 45 22.02 -9.54 -11.74
C ILE A 45 21.23 -10.57 -12.56
N GLY A 46 20.16 -10.11 -13.23
CA GLY A 46 19.28 -10.97 -14.01
C GLY A 46 18.20 -11.70 -13.19
N ASP A 47 18.15 -11.50 -11.87
CA ASP A 47 17.18 -12.11 -10.97
C ASP A 47 16.63 -11.07 -9.97
N ASP A 48 15.93 -11.47 -8.91
CA ASP A 48 15.44 -10.64 -7.82
C ASP A 48 16.52 -10.40 -6.73
N PHE A 49 16.20 -9.64 -5.68
CA PHE A 49 16.98 -9.57 -4.46
C PHE A 49 16.93 -10.91 -3.70
N ARG A 50 18.05 -11.29 -3.08
CA ARG A 50 18.11 -12.38 -2.11
C ARG A 50 18.44 -11.82 -0.74
N LEU A 51 17.78 -12.35 0.28
CA LEU A 51 17.98 -11.93 1.66
C LEU A 51 18.47 -13.14 2.46
N ARG A 52 19.58 -12.97 3.18
CA ARG A 52 20.18 -14.01 4.03
C ARG A 52 20.18 -13.57 5.49
N VAL A 53 19.66 -14.39 6.39
CA VAL A 53 19.69 -14.12 7.83
C VAL A 53 21.12 -14.23 8.36
N VAL A 54 21.68 -13.11 8.82
CA VAL A 54 23.06 -13.06 9.39
C VAL A 54 23.07 -12.95 10.91
N ALA A 55 21.97 -12.48 11.51
CA ALA A 55 21.78 -12.45 12.95
C ALA A 55 20.29 -12.68 13.29
N GLY A 56 20.01 -13.33 14.41
CA GLY A 56 18.66 -13.76 14.82
C GLY A 56 18.70 -15.03 15.67
N GLU A 57 17.57 -15.73 15.75
CA GLU A 57 17.48 -17.07 16.36
C GLU A 57 18.39 -18.06 15.63
N LEU A 58 18.95 -19.04 16.36
CA LEU A 58 19.96 -19.95 15.81
C LEU A 58 19.41 -20.79 14.63
N ALA A 59 18.14 -21.18 14.70
CA ALA A 59 17.48 -21.99 13.68
C ALA A 59 17.33 -21.25 12.33
N ASP A 60 17.26 -19.92 12.36
CA ASP A 60 17.06 -19.12 11.15
C ASP A 60 18.38 -18.65 10.51
N ARG A 61 19.49 -18.67 11.25
CA ARG A 61 20.78 -18.12 10.76
C ARG A 61 21.29 -18.89 9.56
N GLY A 62 21.74 -18.16 8.54
CA GLY A 62 22.22 -18.71 7.28
C GLY A 62 21.11 -18.98 6.26
N THR A 63 19.83 -18.96 6.66
CA THR A 63 18.70 -19.09 5.75
C THR A 63 18.74 -17.99 4.71
N GLU A 64 18.82 -18.38 3.44
CA GLU A 64 18.86 -17.48 2.29
C GLU A 64 17.78 -17.89 1.29
N MET A 65 16.95 -16.94 0.88
CA MET A 65 15.92 -17.16 -0.13
C MET A 65 15.66 -15.86 -0.93
N PRO A 66 15.03 -15.97 -2.12
CA PRO A 66 14.57 -14.82 -2.89
C PRO A 66 13.61 -13.93 -2.10
N LEU A 67 13.58 -12.64 -2.45
CA LEU A 67 12.69 -11.66 -1.83
C LEU A 67 11.22 -12.06 -1.96
N ALA A 68 10.81 -12.64 -3.10
CA ALA A 68 9.46 -13.16 -3.30
C ALA A 68 9.05 -14.22 -2.25
N GLU A 69 9.94 -15.15 -1.91
CA GLU A 69 9.66 -16.18 -0.89
C GLU A 69 9.53 -15.56 0.51
N TRP A 70 10.39 -14.59 0.85
CA TRP A 70 10.24 -13.81 2.08
C TRP A 70 8.92 -13.03 2.13
N TYR A 71 8.45 -12.54 0.98
CA TYR A 71 7.16 -11.89 0.85
C TYR A 71 6.01 -12.83 1.18
N ASP A 72 6.07 -14.07 0.68
CA ASP A 72 5.04 -15.07 0.94
C ASP A 72 4.99 -15.46 2.42
N LEU A 73 6.16 -15.67 3.05
CA LEU A 73 6.25 -15.88 4.50
C LEU A 73 5.71 -14.68 5.30
N MET A 74 6.01 -13.46 4.88
CA MET A 74 5.51 -12.24 5.53
C MET A 74 3.98 -12.13 5.46
N LYS A 75 3.38 -12.49 4.31
CA LYS A 75 1.93 -12.46 4.08
C LYS A 75 1.21 -13.66 4.70
N ALA A 76 1.92 -14.76 4.97
CA ALA A 76 1.33 -15.96 5.54
C ALA A 76 0.57 -15.64 6.84
N GLY A 77 -0.68 -16.12 6.91
CA GLY A 77 -1.58 -15.90 8.04
C GLY A 77 -1.94 -14.44 8.32
N PHE A 78 -1.62 -13.49 7.44
CA PHE A 78 -2.00 -12.09 7.61
C PHE A 78 -3.53 -11.95 7.57
N LYS A 79 -4.07 -11.25 8.57
CA LYS A 79 -5.47 -10.84 8.66
C LYS A 79 -5.51 -9.33 8.86
N LEU A 80 -6.54 -8.67 8.33
CA LEU A 80 -6.74 -7.24 8.54
C LEU A 80 -6.99 -6.97 10.02
N PRO A 81 -6.10 -6.23 10.72
CA PRO A 81 -6.39 -5.81 12.07
C PRO A 81 -7.46 -4.71 12.03
N ALA A 82 -8.40 -4.74 12.98
CA ALA A 82 -9.23 -3.57 13.27
C ALA A 82 -8.40 -2.56 14.06
N MET A 83 -8.47 -1.29 13.68
CA MET A 83 -7.78 -0.19 14.34
C MET A 83 -8.78 0.71 15.05
N ALA A 84 -8.36 1.28 16.19
CA ALA A 84 -9.06 2.41 16.75
C ALA A 84 -9.00 3.59 15.76
N HIS A 85 -10.10 4.32 15.66
CA HIS A 85 -10.22 5.51 14.82
C HIS A 85 -10.66 6.70 15.67
N ASP A 86 -10.31 7.89 15.22
CA ASP A 86 -10.87 9.11 15.80
C ASP A 86 -12.35 9.27 15.39
N ALA A 87 -13.14 9.98 16.21
CA ALA A 87 -14.55 10.24 15.89
C ALA A 87 -14.74 11.14 14.65
N SER A 88 -13.66 11.72 14.11
CA SER A 88 -13.71 12.55 12.91
C SER A 88 -13.76 11.73 11.63
N LEU A 89 -13.43 10.44 11.69
CA LEU A 89 -13.65 9.50 10.60
C LEU A 89 -15.07 8.92 10.69
N ALA A 90 -15.98 9.44 9.87
CA ALA A 90 -17.36 8.98 9.81
C ALA A 90 -17.47 7.58 9.18
N LEU A 91 -17.43 6.54 10.02
CA LEU A 91 -17.64 5.15 9.63
C LEU A 91 -19.12 4.76 9.76
N ALA A 92 -19.59 3.91 8.86
CA ALA A 92 -20.92 3.31 8.94
C ALA A 92 -20.98 2.26 10.08
N PRO A 93 -22.18 1.93 10.60
CA PRO A 93 -22.31 0.85 11.58
C PRO A 93 -21.72 -0.47 11.06
N GLY A 94 -20.76 -1.04 11.80
CA GLY A 94 -20.06 -2.28 11.43
C GLY A 94 -18.91 -2.11 10.44
N GLU A 95 -18.64 -0.90 9.94
CA GLU A 95 -17.46 -0.59 9.13
C GLU A 95 -16.22 -0.47 10.04
N GLU A 96 -15.17 -1.24 9.74
CA GLU A 96 -13.94 -1.26 10.53
C GLU A 96 -12.82 -0.49 9.81
N LEU A 97 -12.08 0.35 10.53
CA LEU A 97 -10.83 0.93 10.03
C LEU A 97 -9.72 -0.12 10.11
N HIS A 98 -8.97 -0.33 9.03
CA HIS A 98 -7.88 -1.30 8.97
C HIS A 98 -6.51 -0.68 8.79
N LEU A 99 -6.43 0.46 8.12
CA LEU A 99 -5.16 1.14 7.88
C LEU A 99 -5.41 2.63 7.71
N GLU A 100 -4.53 3.46 8.25
CA GLU A 100 -4.53 4.89 8.00
C GLU A 100 -3.11 5.38 7.74
N SER A 101 -2.96 6.22 6.72
CA SER A 101 -1.67 6.81 6.38
C SER A 101 -1.34 8.02 7.25
N ARG A 102 -0.04 8.29 7.31
CA ARG A 102 0.54 9.61 7.54
C ARG A 102 0.27 10.50 6.32
N ALA A 103 1.04 11.56 6.17
CA ALA A 103 0.95 12.42 5.00
C ALA A 103 1.18 11.63 3.70
N ALA A 104 0.32 11.88 2.72
CA ALA A 104 0.39 11.39 1.36
C ALA A 104 -0.08 12.47 0.38
N ASP A 105 0.22 12.31 -0.91
CA ASP A 105 -0.34 13.13 -1.98
C ASP A 105 -1.30 12.32 -2.85
N LEU A 106 -2.48 12.86 -3.11
CA LEU A 106 -3.42 12.30 -4.06
C LEU A 106 -3.25 13.01 -5.40
N ARG A 107 -3.06 12.22 -6.45
CA ARG A 107 -2.95 12.65 -7.83
C ARG A 107 -4.09 12.04 -8.64
N THR A 108 -4.60 12.81 -9.58
CA THR A 108 -5.65 12.40 -10.51
C THR A 108 -5.30 12.95 -11.90
N GLU A 109 -6.02 12.50 -12.91
CA GLU A 109 -5.82 12.94 -14.28
C GLU A 109 -6.20 14.42 -14.42
N GLN A 110 -5.50 15.15 -15.31
CA GLN A 110 -5.66 16.60 -15.45
C GLN A 110 -7.10 17.06 -15.77
N ASP A 111 -7.89 16.21 -16.43
CA ASP A 111 -9.29 16.46 -16.81
C ASP A 111 -10.29 16.12 -15.69
N SER A 112 -9.81 15.71 -14.51
CA SER A 112 -10.66 15.30 -13.40
C SER A 112 -11.58 16.44 -12.95
N PRO A 113 -12.89 16.15 -12.71
CA PRO A 113 -13.82 17.12 -12.15
C PRO A 113 -13.38 17.69 -10.79
N LEU A 114 -12.47 16.99 -10.10
CA LEU A 114 -11.88 17.42 -8.83
C LEU A 114 -11.07 18.73 -8.94
N PHE A 115 -10.65 19.14 -10.13
CA PHE A 115 -10.01 20.45 -10.36
C PHE A 115 -11.02 21.60 -10.54
N GLY A 116 -12.30 21.29 -10.75
CA GLY A 116 -13.40 22.24 -10.81
C GLY A 116 -14.34 22.11 -9.61
N GLU A 117 -15.63 22.31 -9.84
CA GLU A 117 -16.67 22.20 -8.81
C GLU A 117 -17.14 20.75 -8.67
N TRP A 118 -16.46 19.98 -7.81
CA TRP A 118 -16.92 18.65 -7.40
C TRP A 118 -17.50 18.71 -5.98
N SER A 119 -18.81 18.46 -5.86
CA SER A 119 -19.53 18.54 -4.58
C SER A 119 -19.86 17.18 -3.96
N SER A 120 -19.69 16.09 -4.71
CA SER A 120 -20.00 14.75 -4.22
C SER A 120 -18.91 14.23 -3.28
N PRO A 121 -19.26 13.55 -2.16
CA PRO A 121 -18.28 12.90 -1.30
C PRO A 121 -17.65 11.67 -1.95
N GLU A 122 -18.26 11.08 -2.98
CA GLU A 122 -17.70 9.94 -3.72
C GLU A 122 -16.77 10.44 -4.82
N ALA A 123 -15.63 9.78 -5.02
CA ALA A 123 -14.68 10.17 -6.06
C ALA A 123 -15.31 10.00 -7.48
N PRO A 124 -14.94 10.85 -8.46
CA PRO A 124 -15.36 10.64 -9.84
C PRO A 124 -14.88 9.29 -10.39
N ALA A 125 -15.79 8.51 -10.99
CA ALA A 125 -15.48 7.19 -11.53
C ALA A 125 -15.48 7.13 -13.07
N GLN A 126 -15.98 8.17 -13.74
CA GLN A 126 -16.03 8.22 -15.21
C GLN A 126 -14.84 9.02 -15.74
N ALA A 127 -14.15 8.49 -16.74
CA ALA A 127 -13.14 9.21 -17.50
C ALA A 127 -13.82 10.23 -18.44
N ALA A 128 -13.13 11.33 -18.77
CA ALA A 128 -13.55 12.11 -19.93
C ALA A 128 -13.30 11.27 -21.21
N ARG A 129 -14.07 11.55 -22.26
CA ARG A 129 -14.08 10.76 -23.51
C ARG A 129 -12.76 10.79 -24.30
N ASP A 130 -11.80 11.63 -23.94
CA ASP A 130 -10.58 11.86 -24.73
C ASP A 130 -9.36 11.19 -24.09
N LEU A 131 -8.97 10.03 -24.64
CA LEU A 131 -7.93 9.10 -24.17
C LEU A 131 -6.48 9.58 -24.47
N ARG A 132 -6.21 10.88 -24.40
CA ARG A 132 -4.81 11.34 -24.48
C ARG A 132 -4.10 10.92 -23.20
N LEU A 133 -2.88 10.37 -23.33
CA LEU A 133 -2.07 9.85 -22.22
C LEU A 133 -2.20 10.75 -20.98
N PRO A 134 -2.87 10.28 -19.91
CA PRO A 134 -3.28 11.17 -18.84
C PRO A 134 -2.05 11.57 -18.01
N PHE A 135 -1.65 12.84 -18.13
CA PHE A 135 -0.71 13.43 -17.19
C PHE A 135 -1.38 13.55 -15.81
N MET A 136 -0.82 12.84 -14.82
CA MET A 136 -1.32 12.86 -13.45
C MET A 136 -0.86 14.11 -12.71
N LYS A 137 -1.80 14.96 -12.32
CA LYS A 137 -1.52 16.19 -11.56
C LYS A 137 -1.78 15.99 -10.07
N PRO A 138 -0.94 16.55 -9.18
CA PRO A 138 -1.27 16.64 -7.76
C PRO A 138 -2.59 17.39 -7.58
N TRP A 139 -3.51 16.79 -6.80
CA TRP A 139 -4.79 17.41 -6.46
C TRP A 139 -4.76 17.93 -5.03
N ASP A 140 -4.35 17.09 -4.07
CA ASP A 140 -4.38 17.42 -2.66
C ASP A 140 -3.30 16.66 -1.86
N THR A 141 -2.97 17.16 -0.68
CA THR A 141 -2.09 16.52 0.31
C THR A 141 -2.91 16.23 1.56
N GLY A 142 -2.83 15.00 2.06
CA GLY A 142 -3.72 14.52 3.12
C GLY A 142 -3.34 13.16 3.66
N ARG A 143 -4.35 12.40 4.04
CA ARG A 143 -4.25 11.03 4.56
C ARG A 143 -5.23 10.13 3.83
N LEU A 144 -4.83 8.89 3.61
CA LEU A 144 -5.69 7.84 3.09
C LEU A 144 -6.02 6.88 4.24
N ALA A 145 -7.27 6.49 4.38
CA ALA A 145 -7.72 5.44 5.27
C ALA A 145 -8.32 4.29 4.45
N LEU A 146 -8.04 3.05 4.82
CA LEU A 146 -8.69 1.85 4.32
C LEU A 146 -9.60 1.29 5.40
N THR A 147 -10.86 1.10 5.03
CA THR A 147 -11.87 0.44 5.85
C THR A 147 -12.24 -0.92 5.25
N SER A 148 -13.17 -1.63 5.88
CA SER A 148 -13.77 -2.85 5.31
C SER A 148 -14.53 -2.61 4.01
N GLU A 149 -14.99 -1.38 3.73
CA GLU A 149 -15.92 -1.08 2.62
C GLU A 149 -15.36 -0.11 1.56
N ARG A 150 -14.42 0.75 1.95
CA ARG A 150 -13.96 1.89 1.13
C ARG A 150 -12.57 2.38 1.51
N LEU A 151 -11.94 3.07 0.57
CA LEU A 151 -10.88 4.01 0.89
C LEU A 151 -11.49 5.39 1.15
N ILE A 152 -10.93 6.11 2.11
CA ILE A 152 -11.33 7.48 2.47
C ILE A 152 -10.09 8.36 2.40
N TRP A 153 -10.09 9.32 1.49
CA TRP A 153 -9.10 10.39 1.45
C TRP A 153 -9.57 11.55 2.33
N ARG A 154 -8.71 12.04 3.22
CA ARG A 154 -8.92 13.25 4.03
C ARG A 154 -7.77 14.22 3.77
N GLY A 155 -8.02 15.30 3.04
CA GLY A 155 -7.00 16.31 2.74
C GLY A 155 -7.50 17.73 2.93
N ARG A 156 -6.73 18.70 2.45
CA ARG A 156 -7.03 20.13 2.62
C ARG A 156 -8.25 20.57 1.82
N ARG A 157 -8.56 19.86 0.73
CA ARG A 157 -9.71 20.14 -0.15
C ARG A 157 -10.99 19.42 0.30
N GLY A 158 -10.93 18.65 1.38
CA GLY A 158 -12.06 17.92 1.95
C GLY A 158 -11.85 16.40 1.94
N THR A 159 -12.97 15.68 1.93
CA THR A 159 -13.00 14.22 2.03
C THR A 159 -13.49 13.61 0.72
N LEU A 160 -12.80 12.56 0.24
CA LEU A 160 -13.28 11.73 -0.87
C LEU A 160 -13.40 10.27 -0.46
N THR A 161 -14.44 9.61 -0.93
CA THR A 161 -14.70 8.18 -0.71
C THR A 161 -14.50 7.42 -2.02
N PHE A 162 -13.78 6.30 -1.94
CA PHE A 162 -13.64 5.32 -3.02
C PHE A 162 -14.20 3.99 -2.52
N ARG A 163 -15.45 3.68 -2.86
CA ARG A 163 -16.07 2.39 -2.52
C ARG A 163 -15.30 1.23 -3.14
N LEU A 164 -14.93 0.22 -2.36
CA LEU A 164 -14.16 -0.91 -2.87
C LEU A 164 -14.94 -1.68 -3.96
N GLN A 165 -16.27 -1.72 -3.88
CA GLN A 165 -17.15 -2.30 -4.92
C GLN A 165 -17.07 -1.61 -6.29
N ARG A 166 -16.50 -0.40 -6.39
CA ARG A 166 -16.30 0.33 -7.65
C ARG A 166 -14.82 0.41 -8.05
N LEU A 167 -13.94 -0.16 -7.24
CA LEU A 167 -12.52 -0.19 -7.50
C LEU A 167 -12.21 -1.39 -8.41
N ASN A 168 -11.71 -1.13 -9.61
CA ASN A 168 -11.44 -2.18 -10.59
C ASN A 168 -10.05 -2.79 -10.39
N SER A 169 -9.06 -1.96 -10.04
CA SER A 169 -7.71 -2.47 -9.77
C SER A 169 -6.91 -1.59 -8.81
N VAL A 170 -5.91 -2.21 -8.19
CA VAL A 170 -4.88 -1.59 -7.37
C VAL A 170 -3.53 -2.10 -7.85
N HIS A 171 -2.57 -1.21 -8.06
CA HIS A 171 -1.23 -1.59 -8.49
C HIS A 171 -0.16 -0.71 -7.87
N THR A 172 1.06 -1.22 -7.84
CA THR A 172 2.24 -0.40 -7.53
C THR A 172 2.77 0.26 -8.80
N GLU A 173 3.27 1.48 -8.67
CA GLU A 173 3.94 2.18 -9.77
C GLU A 173 5.18 2.90 -9.23
N VAL A 174 6.33 2.65 -9.87
CA VAL A 174 7.65 3.24 -9.53
C VAL A 174 7.94 3.20 -8.02
N THR A 175 7.59 2.10 -7.34
CA THR A 175 7.83 1.82 -5.91
C THR A 175 7.26 2.79 -4.85
N TRP A 176 6.78 3.98 -5.23
CA TRP A 176 6.31 5.04 -4.33
C TRP A 176 4.83 5.38 -4.49
N TYR A 177 4.23 4.96 -5.61
CA TYR A 177 2.84 5.22 -5.91
C TYR A 177 2.01 3.96 -5.76
N LEU A 178 0.85 4.12 -5.13
CA LEU A 178 -0.27 3.20 -5.22
C LEU A 178 -1.24 3.72 -6.29
N GLY A 179 -1.30 3.04 -7.42
CA GLY A 179 -2.26 3.29 -8.47
C GLY A 179 -3.61 2.65 -8.14
N LEU A 180 -4.69 3.40 -8.35
CA LEU A 180 -6.07 2.97 -8.16
C LEU A 180 -6.82 3.19 -9.48
N MET A 181 -7.48 2.15 -10.00
CA MET A 181 -8.43 2.29 -11.09
C MET A 181 -9.84 2.28 -10.51
N TYR A 182 -10.45 3.45 -10.36
CA TYR A 182 -11.76 3.62 -9.75
C TYR A 182 -12.81 3.89 -10.83
N GLY A 183 -13.66 2.91 -11.10
CA GLY A 183 -14.40 2.85 -12.37
C GLY A 183 -13.44 2.90 -13.56
N MET A 184 -13.62 3.89 -14.42
CA MET A 184 -12.77 4.13 -15.58
C MET A 184 -11.68 5.18 -15.33
N ARG A 185 -11.55 5.70 -14.10
CA ARG A 185 -10.67 6.82 -13.78
C ARG A 185 -9.45 6.38 -12.96
N GLN A 186 -8.28 6.90 -13.32
CA GLN A 186 -7.05 6.60 -12.59
C GLN A 186 -6.79 7.61 -11.47
N TYR A 187 -6.36 7.10 -10.32
CA TYR A 187 -5.82 7.86 -9.21
C TYR A 187 -4.46 7.29 -8.81
N LYS A 188 -3.59 8.14 -8.26
CA LYS A 188 -2.32 7.71 -7.67
C LYS A 188 -2.16 8.33 -6.30
N VAL A 189 -1.77 7.52 -5.33
CA VAL A 189 -1.44 7.98 -3.98
C VAL A 189 0.05 7.81 -3.77
N HIS A 190 0.73 8.92 -3.44
CA HIS A 190 2.14 8.95 -3.12
C HIS A 190 2.31 8.92 -1.60
N PHE A 191 2.92 7.87 -1.06
CA PHE A 191 3.17 7.78 0.38
C PHE A 191 4.58 8.28 0.73
N HIS A 192 4.68 9.26 1.64
CA HIS A 192 5.98 9.81 2.04
C HIS A 192 6.73 8.97 3.07
N HIS A 193 6.00 8.18 3.85
CA HIS A 193 6.53 7.52 5.05
C HIS A 193 6.12 6.06 5.18
N GLU A 194 5.40 5.51 4.20
CA GLU A 194 4.83 4.18 4.27
C GLU A 194 5.21 3.35 3.07
N SER A 195 5.22 2.04 3.28
CA SER A 195 5.45 1.09 2.20
C SER A 195 4.17 0.95 1.36
N VAL A 196 4.27 1.20 0.06
CA VAL A 196 3.20 0.89 -0.91
C VAL A 196 2.82 -0.59 -0.84
N LEU A 197 3.78 -1.47 -0.54
CA LEU A 197 3.59 -2.91 -0.46
C LEU A 197 2.75 -3.31 0.76
N LYS A 198 2.81 -2.52 1.84
CA LYS A 198 1.86 -2.61 2.97
C LYS A 198 0.45 -2.33 2.48
N TRP A 199 0.25 -1.18 1.84
CA TRP A 199 -1.06 -0.79 1.30
C TRP A 199 -1.62 -1.81 0.32
N LEU A 200 -0.81 -2.32 -0.60
CA LEU A 200 -1.21 -3.35 -1.54
C LEU A 200 -1.63 -4.65 -0.83
N THR A 201 -0.90 -5.07 0.21
CA THR A 201 -1.25 -6.27 0.98
C THR A 201 -2.59 -6.10 1.69
N TYR A 202 -2.79 -4.96 2.36
CA TYR A 202 -4.03 -4.66 3.07
C TYR A 202 -5.22 -4.56 2.10
N LEU A 203 -5.06 -3.83 1.00
CA LEU A 203 -6.09 -3.74 -0.05
C LEU A 203 -6.38 -5.10 -0.67
N GLY A 204 -5.37 -5.95 -0.84
CA GLY A 204 -5.57 -7.29 -1.35
C GLY A 204 -6.38 -8.19 -0.42
N THR A 205 -6.15 -8.10 0.89
CA THR A 205 -6.97 -8.82 1.87
C THR A 205 -8.40 -8.26 1.91
N ALA A 206 -8.59 -6.94 1.84
CA ALA A 206 -9.91 -6.32 1.78
C ALA A 206 -10.66 -6.69 0.49
N ALA A 207 -9.96 -6.69 -0.65
CA ALA A 207 -10.51 -7.07 -1.96
C ALA A 207 -11.09 -8.48 -1.96
N ARG A 208 -10.42 -9.45 -1.32
CA ARG A 208 -10.95 -10.82 -1.21
C ARG A 208 -12.29 -10.87 -0.47
N ARG A 209 -12.41 -10.11 0.63
CA ARG A 209 -13.68 -9.99 1.37
C ARG A 209 -14.77 -9.34 0.51
N ILE A 210 -14.44 -8.31 -0.26
CA ILE A 210 -15.37 -7.66 -1.19
C ILE A 210 -15.81 -8.61 -2.30
N GLU A 211 -14.91 -9.43 -2.83
CA GLU A 211 -15.23 -10.46 -3.83
C GLU A 211 -16.17 -11.53 -3.24
N GLU A 212 -15.93 -11.97 -2.01
CA GLU A 212 -16.78 -12.95 -1.31
C GLU A 212 -18.20 -12.42 -1.05
N ILE A 213 -18.35 -11.15 -0.65
CA ILE A 213 -19.65 -10.56 -0.28
C ILE A 213 -20.42 -10.02 -1.50
N HIS A 214 -19.71 -9.39 -2.44
CA HIS A 214 -20.34 -8.63 -3.53
C HIS A 214 -20.12 -9.24 -4.91
N HIS A 215 -19.36 -10.35 -5.02
CA HIS A 215 -18.95 -10.93 -6.29
C HIS A 215 -18.22 -9.93 -7.21
N HIS A 216 -17.60 -8.91 -6.61
CA HIS A 216 -16.82 -7.90 -7.31
C HIS A 216 -15.33 -8.14 -7.11
N ARG A 217 -14.64 -8.49 -8.19
CA ARG A 217 -13.20 -8.76 -8.15
C ARG A 217 -12.39 -7.49 -8.39
N ILE A 218 -11.45 -7.21 -7.50
CA ILE A 218 -10.48 -6.12 -7.64
C ILE A 218 -9.14 -6.73 -8.07
N ALA A 219 -8.62 -6.32 -9.23
CA ALA A 219 -7.33 -6.80 -9.70
C ALA A 219 -6.17 -6.18 -8.90
N LEU A 220 -5.16 -7.00 -8.57
CA LEU A 220 -3.97 -6.57 -7.83
C LEU A 220 -2.71 -6.82 -8.66
N SER A 221 -1.81 -5.85 -8.74
CA SER A 221 -0.51 -6.01 -9.39
C SER A 221 0.63 -5.39 -8.58
N ASN A 222 1.77 -6.06 -8.55
CA ASN A 222 3.04 -5.51 -8.12
C ASN A 222 3.97 -5.60 -9.33
N TYR A 223 4.29 -4.46 -9.95
CA TYR A 223 5.18 -4.40 -11.13
C TYR A 223 6.64 -4.27 -10.72
#